data_AF-A0A7S1RXZ3-F1
#
_entry.id   AF-A0A7S1RXZ3-F1
#
_cell.length_a   1.000
_cell.length_b   1.000
_cell.length_c   1.000
_cell.angle_alpha   90.00
_cell.angle_beta   90.00
_cell.angle_gamma   90.00
#
_symmetry.space_group_name_H-M   'P 1'
#
loop_
_entity.id
_entity.type
_entity.pdbx_description
1 polymer ?
#
loop_
_entity_poly.entity_id
_entity_poly.type
_entity_poly.pdbx_seq_one_letter_code
_entity_poly.pdbx_strand_id
1 'polypeptide(L)'
;GGAAGGDLADAPLDTSLFLAVSTLARVVVLLLGWKLFLFAEHGSLPLFQSVTAGMQALSGPGVPQLAVLYWVCNAAVSVTAILMVRSTSAAATVLANVIALPVGALLFCCPLPMLPPQAFQWTFVCSLVLVVIGNLLYSHRSLRGKS
;
A
#
# COMPACT_ATOMS: atom_id res chain seq x y z
N GLY A 1 17.30 -22.07 45.53
CA GLY A 1 17.59 -21.44 44.23
C GLY A 1 16.30 -21.44 43.44
N GLY A 2 15.61 -20.30 43.41
CA GLY A 2 14.32 -20.15 42.74
C GLY A 2 14.52 -19.67 41.31
N ALA A 3 13.92 -20.39 40.37
CA ALA A 3 13.87 -20.04 38.96
C ALA A 3 12.86 -18.89 38.76
N ALA A 4 13.38 -17.68 38.56
CA ALA A 4 12.63 -16.54 38.02
C ALA A 4 12.91 -16.44 36.51
N GLY A 5 12.49 -17.44 35.75
CA GLY A 5 12.45 -17.40 34.30
C GLY A 5 11.11 -16.79 33.89
N GLY A 6 11.04 -15.46 33.86
CA GLY A 6 9.81 -14.71 33.65
C GLY A 6 9.20 -14.95 32.27
N ASP A 7 7.90 -15.26 32.30
CA ASP A 7 6.92 -15.29 31.21
C ASP A 7 6.77 -13.91 30.51
N LEU A 8 7.85 -13.38 29.93
CA LEU A 8 7.80 -12.17 29.09
C LEU A 8 7.56 -12.48 27.60
N ALA A 9 7.46 -13.75 27.23
CA ALA A 9 7.42 -14.17 25.83
C ALA A 9 6.01 -14.17 25.19
N ASP A 10 4.93 -14.06 25.97
CA ASP A 10 3.55 -14.23 25.49
C ASP A 10 2.66 -13.00 25.75
N ALA A 11 3.20 -11.78 25.72
CA ALA A 11 2.35 -10.60 25.64
C ALA A 11 1.67 -10.59 24.25
N PRO A 12 0.33 -10.72 24.16
CA PRO A 12 -0.35 -10.71 22.86
C PRO A 12 -0.06 -9.38 22.18
N LEU A 13 0.63 -9.44 21.05
CA LEU A 13 1.04 -8.26 20.29
C LEU A 13 -0.22 -7.46 19.95
N ASP A 14 -0.30 -6.22 20.46
CA ASP A 14 -1.48 -5.38 20.34
C ASP A 14 -1.62 -4.90 18.88
N THR A 15 -2.25 -5.74 18.08
CA THR A 15 -2.44 -5.56 16.63
C THR A 15 -3.13 -4.24 16.30
N SER A 16 -4.01 -3.75 17.18
CA SER A 16 -4.65 -2.42 17.08
C SER A 16 -3.62 -1.30 17.12
N LEU A 17 -2.71 -1.34 18.09
CA LEU A 17 -1.65 -0.34 18.23
C LEU A 17 -0.70 -0.36 17.03
N PHE A 18 -0.30 -1.56 16.58
CA PHE A 18 0.58 -1.70 15.42
C PHE A 18 -0.07 -1.14 14.14
N LEU A 19 -1.35 -1.42 13.90
CA LEU A 19 -2.12 -0.86 12.79
C LEU A 19 -2.26 0.66 12.88
N ALA A 20 -2.55 1.19 14.08
CA ALA A 20 -2.67 2.63 14.29
C ALA A 20 -1.33 3.35 14.01
N VAL A 21 -0.22 2.83 14.53
CA VAL A 21 1.11 3.40 14.32
C VAL A 21 1.52 3.33 12.85
N SER A 22 1.28 2.19 12.17
CA SER A 22 1.58 2.02 10.75
C SER A 22 0.75 2.97 9.88
N THR A 23 -0.53 3.15 10.20
CA THR A 23 -1.42 4.09 9.49
C THR A 23 -0.96 5.53 9.67
N LEU A 24 -0.60 5.91 10.91
CA LEU A 24 -0.06 7.23 11.20
C LEU A 24 1.24 7.49 10.44
N ALA A 25 2.18 6.54 10.46
CA ALA A 25 3.43 6.64 9.73
C ALA A 25 3.20 6.81 8.23
N ARG A 26 2.24 6.05 7.65
CA ARG A 26 1.87 6.15 6.23
C ARG A 26 1.29 7.52 5.89
N VAL A 27 0.43 8.07 6.75
CA VAL A 27 -0.11 9.43 6.59
C VAL A 27 1.01 10.47 6.63
N VAL A 28 1.95 10.37 7.58
CA VAL A 28 3.08 11.30 7.68
C VAL A 28 3.96 11.22 6.42
N VAL A 29 4.31 10.01 5.96
CA VAL A 29 5.11 9.83 4.74
C VAL A 29 4.40 10.41 3.52
N LEU A 30 3.09 10.21 3.39
CA LEU A 30 2.30 10.79 2.31
C LEU A 30 2.29 12.32 2.36
N LEU A 31 2.10 12.92 3.54
CA LEU A 31 2.11 14.38 3.70
C LEU A 31 3.48 14.99 3.40
N LEU A 32 4.56 14.36 3.86
CA LEU A 32 5.93 14.80 3.58
C LEU A 32 6.28 14.64 2.10
N GLY A 33 5.92 13.48 1.51
CA GLY A 33 6.12 13.19 0.10
C GLY A 33 5.33 14.14 -0.80
N TRP A 34 4.10 14.49 -0.43
CA TRP A 34 3.29 15.49 -1.14
C TRP A 34 4.00 16.84 -1.20
N LYS A 35 4.53 17.32 -0.08
CA LYS A 35 5.26 18.60 -0.04
C LYS A 35 6.49 18.56 -0.95
N LEU A 36 7.23 17.45 -0.93
CA LEU A 36 8.40 17.25 -1.79
C LEU A 36 8.02 17.24 -3.28
N PHE A 37 6.93 16.55 -3.62
CA PHE A 37 6.40 16.47 -4.98
C PHE A 37 5.96 17.85 -5.51
N LEU A 38 5.22 18.62 -4.71
CA LEU A 38 4.82 19.99 -5.07
C LEU A 38 6.01 20.90 -5.30
N PHE A 39 7.06 20.75 -4.50
CA PHE A 39 8.29 21.52 -4.67
C PHE A 39 9.04 21.14 -5.95
N ALA A 40 9.12 19.84 -6.26
CA ALA A 40 9.82 19.33 -7.42
C ALA A 40 9.14 19.69 -8.75
N GLU A 41 7.81 19.61 -8.84
CA GLU A 41 7.08 19.86 -10.09
C GLU A 41 6.78 21.34 -10.34
N HIS A 42 6.44 22.10 -9.30
CA HIS A 42 5.87 23.45 -9.46
C HIS A 42 6.68 24.55 -8.76
N GLY A 43 7.88 24.23 -8.24
CA GLY A 43 8.85 25.22 -7.74
C GLY A 43 8.50 25.97 -6.45
N SER A 44 7.25 25.97 -5.99
CA SER A 44 6.76 26.31 -4.63
C SER A 44 5.26 26.70 -4.62
N LEU A 45 4.38 25.84 -5.14
CA LEU A 45 2.94 26.09 -4.95
C LEU A 45 2.59 26.11 -3.45
N PRO A 46 1.86 27.13 -2.95
CA PRO A 46 1.46 27.17 -1.56
C PRO A 46 0.50 26.02 -1.26
N LEU A 47 0.81 25.24 -0.21
CA LEU A 47 0.08 24.05 0.22
C LEU A 47 -1.45 24.22 0.22
N PHE A 48 -1.91 25.38 0.69
CA PHE A 48 -3.33 25.67 0.79
C PHE A 48 -4.03 25.70 -0.58
N GLN A 49 -3.38 26.24 -1.62
CA GLN A 49 -3.94 26.25 -2.97
C GLN A 49 -4.07 24.83 -3.54
N SER A 50 -3.08 23.97 -3.34
CA SER A 50 -3.16 22.56 -3.75
C SER A 50 -4.26 21.81 -3.01
N VAL A 51 -4.47 22.08 -1.72
CA VAL A 51 -5.57 21.49 -0.95
C VAL A 51 -6.92 21.95 -1.50
N THR A 52 -7.10 23.25 -1.74
CA THR A 52 -8.35 23.79 -2.30
C THR A 52 -8.63 23.26 -3.70
N ALA A 53 -7.61 23.13 -4.54
CA ALA A 53 -7.74 22.55 -5.88
C ALA A 53 -8.10 21.07 -5.81
N GLY A 54 -7.50 20.31 -4.89
CA GLY A 54 -7.86 18.91 -4.63
C GLY A 54 -9.29 18.76 -4.14
N MET A 55 -9.75 19.62 -3.23
CA MET A 55 -11.15 19.63 -2.76
C MET A 55 -12.13 19.96 -3.88
N GLN A 56 -11.81 20.93 -4.73
CA GLN A 56 -12.62 21.26 -5.90
C GLN A 56 -12.69 20.09 -6.88
N ALA A 57 -11.57 19.41 -7.14
CA ALA A 57 -11.55 18.20 -7.98
C ALA A 57 -12.44 17.09 -7.41
N LEU A 58 -12.46 16.90 -6.09
CA LEU A 58 -13.32 15.93 -5.41
C LEU A 58 -14.82 16.28 -5.46
N SER A 59 -15.15 17.56 -5.63
CA SER A 59 -16.55 18.02 -5.71
C SER A 59 -17.18 17.87 -7.10
N GLY A 60 -16.43 17.38 -8.10
CA GLY A 60 -16.94 17.15 -9.44
C GLY A 60 -18.06 16.10 -9.48
N PRO A 61 -19.05 16.22 -10.39
CA PRO A 61 -20.13 15.23 -10.51
C PRO A 61 -19.54 13.85 -10.83
N GLY A 62 -19.95 12.82 -10.10
CA GLY A 62 -19.43 11.45 -10.25
C GLY A 62 -18.18 11.11 -9.42
N VAL A 63 -17.38 12.11 -9.07
CA VAL A 63 -16.11 11.91 -8.34
C VAL A 63 -16.32 11.39 -6.91
N PRO A 64 -17.29 11.90 -6.10
CA PRO A 64 -17.52 11.39 -4.76
C PRO A 64 -17.91 9.91 -4.74
N GLN A 65 -18.72 9.47 -5.69
CA GLN A 65 -19.17 8.08 -5.78
C GLN A 65 -18.01 7.14 -6.12
N LEU A 66 -17.13 7.57 -7.04
CA LEU A 66 -15.89 6.87 -7.35
C LEU A 66 -14.93 6.85 -6.14
N ALA A 67 -14.80 7.96 -5.41
CA ALA A 67 -13.97 8.02 -4.21
C ALA A 67 -14.47 7.08 -3.11
N VAL A 68 -15.78 7.05 -2.86
CA VAL A 68 -16.41 6.11 -1.92
C VAL A 68 -16.17 4.67 -2.36
N LEU A 69 -16.39 4.34 -3.64
CA LEU A 69 -16.13 3.00 -4.17
C LEU A 69 -14.66 2.61 -3.99
N TYR A 70 -13.73 3.52 -4.29
CA TYR A 70 -12.30 3.31 -4.10
C TYR A 70 -11.95 3.07 -2.63
N TRP A 71 -12.52 3.82 -1.70
CA TRP A 71 -12.30 3.62 -0.26
C TRP A 71 -12.86 2.29 0.22
N VAL A 72 -14.06 1.91 -0.20
CA VAL A 72 -14.68 0.62 0.12
C VAL A 72 -13.81 -0.53 -0.41
N CYS A 73 -13.37 -0.46 -1.66
CA CYS A 73 -12.48 -1.47 -2.25
C CYS A 73 -11.14 -1.56 -1.50
N ASN A 74 -10.50 -0.44 -1.18
CA ASN A 74 -9.25 -0.46 -0.40
C ASN A 74 -9.44 -1.02 1.01
N ALA A 75 -10.55 -0.69 1.67
CA ALA A 75 -10.88 -1.24 2.98
C ALA A 75 -11.07 -2.76 2.89
N ALA A 76 -11.82 -3.24 1.89
CA ALA A 76 -12.03 -4.67 1.64
C ALA A 76 -10.70 -5.41 1.36
N VAL A 77 -9.83 -4.84 0.53
CA VAL A 77 -8.49 -5.40 0.26
C VAL A 77 -7.65 -5.43 1.54
N SER A 78 -7.68 -4.37 2.35
CA SER A 78 -6.92 -4.30 3.61
C SER A 78 -7.43 -5.33 4.62
N VAL A 79 -8.74 -5.49 4.76
CA VAL A 79 -9.35 -6.53 5.61
C VAL A 79 -8.97 -7.91 5.11
N THR A 80 -9.05 -8.16 3.81
CA THR A 80 -8.65 -9.45 3.20
C THR A 80 -7.17 -9.74 3.44
N ALA A 81 -6.31 -8.73 3.31
CA ALA A 81 -4.90 -8.84 3.61
C ALA A 81 -4.67 -9.19 5.08
N ILE A 82 -5.34 -8.52 6.03
CA ILE A 82 -5.24 -8.84 7.47
C ILE A 82 -5.71 -10.27 7.74
N LEU A 83 -6.84 -10.70 7.18
CA LEU A 83 -7.33 -12.06 7.30
C LEU A 83 -6.32 -13.07 6.72
N MET A 84 -5.69 -12.74 5.59
CA MET A 84 -4.60 -13.52 5.03
C MET A 84 -3.40 -13.57 5.99
N VAL A 85 -2.94 -12.45 6.57
CA VAL A 85 -1.83 -12.46 7.57
C VAL A 85 -2.15 -13.40 8.72
N ARG A 86 -3.40 -13.42 9.20
CA ARG A 86 -3.77 -14.30 10.32
C ARG A 86 -3.73 -15.78 9.95
N SER A 87 -3.89 -16.11 8.67
CA SER A 87 -3.90 -17.48 8.15
C SER A 87 -2.58 -17.92 7.49
N THR A 88 -1.68 -16.98 7.17
CA THR A 88 -0.44 -17.22 6.41
C THR A 88 0.76 -16.53 7.07
N SER A 89 1.99 -16.81 6.64
CA SER A 89 3.15 -16.13 7.21
C SER A 89 3.20 -14.66 6.78
N ALA A 90 3.73 -13.78 7.63
CA ALA A 90 3.89 -12.34 7.35
C ALA A 90 4.57 -12.05 6.00
N ALA A 91 5.44 -12.95 5.53
CA ALA A 91 6.10 -12.84 4.23
C ALA A 91 5.11 -12.93 3.05
N ALA A 92 4.07 -13.76 3.14
CA ALA A 92 3.05 -13.91 2.09
C ALA A 92 2.24 -12.61 1.89
N THR A 93 1.98 -11.88 2.98
CA THR A 93 1.29 -10.59 2.93
C THR A 93 2.13 -9.43 2.44
N VAL A 94 3.44 -9.45 2.70
CA VAL A 94 4.36 -8.51 2.03
C VAL A 94 4.36 -8.80 0.53
N LEU A 95 4.40 -10.08 0.14
CA LEU A 95 4.28 -10.52 -1.26
C LEU A 95 3.03 -9.99 -1.94
N ALA A 96 1.87 -10.16 -1.29
CA ALA A 96 0.57 -9.76 -1.84
C ALA A 96 0.52 -8.25 -2.05
N ASN A 97 1.00 -7.45 -1.10
CA ASN A 97 1.06 -5.99 -1.24
C ASN A 97 2.02 -5.56 -2.37
N VAL A 98 3.16 -6.24 -2.49
CA VAL A 98 4.16 -5.98 -3.53
C VAL A 98 3.61 -6.27 -4.94
N ILE A 99 2.72 -7.26 -5.08
CA ILE A 99 2.03 -7.58 -6.35
C ILE A 99 0.85 -6.64 -6.60
N ALA A 100 0.13 -6.24 -5.54
CA ALA A 100 -1.04 -5.36 -5.66
C ALA A 100 -0.69 -3.99 -6.22
N LEU A 101 0.45 -3.41 -5.83
CA LEU A 101 0.93 -2.12 -6.33
C LEU A 101 0.99 -2.06 -7.87
N PRO A 102 1.66 -3.01 -8.55
CA PRO A 102 1.76 -2.96 -10.00
C PRO A 102 0.55 -3.47 -10.76
N VAL A 103 -0.28 -4.33 -10.17
CA VAL A 103 -1.62 -4.59 -10.70
C VAL A 103 -2.48 -3.31 -10.66
N GLY A 104 -2.35 -2.51 -9.59
CA GLY A 104 -3.00 -1.21 -9.49
C GLY A 104 -2.53 -0.22 -10.56
N ALA A 105 -1.23 -0.21 -10.87
CA ALA A 105 -0.69 0.61 -11.97
C ALA A 105 -1.20 0.16 -13.35
N LEU A 106 -1.35 -1.15 -13.58
CA LEU A 106 -1.94 -1.67 -14.83
C LEU A 106 -3.39 -1.21 -15.02
N LEU A 107 -4.16 -1.06 -13.93
CA LEU A 107 -5.51 -0.48 -14.01
C LEU A 107 -5.49 0.96 -14.51
N PHE A 108 -4.48 1.77 -14.18
CA PHE A 108 -4.34 3.13 -14.71
C PHE A 108 -3.95 3.18 -16.19
N CYS A 109 -3.50 2.07 -16.78
CA CYS A 109 -3.30 1.95 -18.23
C CYS A 109 -4.60 1.60 -18.98
N CYS A 110 -5.64 1.14 -18.29
CA CYS A 110 -6.96 0.97 -18.89
C CYS A 110 -7.59 2.35 -19.13
N PRO A 111 -8.39 2.51 -20.20
CA PRO A 111 -9.09 3.76 -20.48
C PRO A 111 -10.18 4.00 -19.42
N LEU A 112 -9.77 4.57 -18.29
CA LEU A 112 -10.65 4.98 -17.22
C LEU A 112 -11.23 6.36 -17.58
N PRO A 113 -12.55 6.56 -17.43
CA PRO A 113 -13.24 7.78 -17.89
C PRO A 113 -12.82 9.08 -17.18
N MET A 114 -11.91 9.03 -16.20
CA MET A 114 -11.49 10.17 -15.40
C MET A 114 -9.97 10.43 -15.35
N LEU A 115 -9.15 9.65 -16.05
CA LEU A 115 -7.72 9.94 -16.18
C LEU A 115 -7.31 9.97 -17.66
N PRO A 116 -6.49 10.96 -18.09
CA PRO A 116 -5.85 10.88 -19.39
C PRO A 116 -5.02 9.58 -19.42
N PRO A 117 -5.16 8.75 -20.47
CA PRO A 117 -4.47 7.47 -20.54
C PRO A 117 -2.97 7.72 -20.47
N GLN A 118 -2.33 7.15 -19.45
CA GLN A 118 -0.87 7.18 -19.33
C GLN A 118 -0.27 6.21 -20.35
N ALA A 119 0.82 6.63 -21.01
CA ALA A 119 1.50 5.78 -21.97
C ALA A 119 2.07 4.54 -21.28
N PHE A 120 1.68 3.37 -21.76
CA PHE A 120 2.17 2.10 -21.22
C PHE A 120 3.68 1.97 -21.46
N GLN A 121 4.46 1.82 -20.38
CA GLN A 121 5.91 1.62 -20.47
C GLN A 121 6.27 0.16 -20.19
N TRP A 122 6.99 -0.48 -21.12
CA TRP A 122 7.45 -1.86 -20.97
C TRP A 122 8.40 -2.08 -19.78
N THR A 123 9.12 -1.03 -19.37
CA THR A 123 9.95 -1.03 -18.14
C THR A 123 9.16 -1.43 -16.91
N PHE A 124 7.88 -1.07 -16.84
CA PHE A 124 6.97 -1.41 -15.78
C PHE A 124 6.61 -2.91 -15.73
N VAL A 125 6.43 -3.52 -16.90
CA VAL A 125 6.16 -4.96 -17.00
C VAL A 125 7.39 -5.75 -16.58
N CYS A 126 8.58 -5.32 -17.03
CA CYS A 126 9.84 -5.97 -16.66
C CYS A 126 10.09 -5.91 -15.15
N SER A 127 9.80 -4.79 -14.49
CA SER A 127 9.94 -4.68 -13.04
C SER A 127 8.92 -5.55 -12.29
N LEU A 128 7.67 -5.62 -12.75
CA LEU A 128 6.66 -6.55 -12.22
C LEU A 128 7.15 -8.01 -12.30
N VAL A 129 7.64 -8.43 -13.47
CA VAL A 129 8.11 -9.80 -13.69
C VAL A 129 9.29 -10.13 -12.78
N LEU A 130 10.27 -9.23 -12.65
CA LEU A 130 11.41 -9.41 -11.74
C LEU A 130 10.98 -9.56 -10.29
N VAL A 131 10.02 -8.73 -9.85
CA VAL A 131 9.45 -8.80 -8.50
C VAL A 131 8.74 -10.14 -8.26
N VAL A 132 7.94 -10.61 -9.21
CA VAL A 132 7.25 -11.91 -9.12
C VAL A 132 8.26 -13.06 -9.06
N ILE A 133 9.30 -13.04 -9.91
CA ILE A 133 10.36 -14.07 -9.90
C ILE A 133 11.11 -14.08 -8.57
N GLY A 134 11.54 -12.92 -8.07
CA GLY A 134 12.22 -12.81 -6.77
C GLY A 134 11.37 -13.38 -5.63
N ASN A 135 10.07 -13.10 -5.67
CA ASN A 135 9.09 -13.60 -4.71
C ASN A 135 8.88 -15.12 -4.77
N LEU A 136 8.82 -15.69 -5.98
CA LEU A 136 8.74 -17.14 -6.16
C LEU A 136 10.01 -17.84 -5.66
N LEU A 137 11.19 -17.29 -5.95
CA LEU A 137 12.48 -17.82 -5.49
C LEU A 137 12.60 -17.78 -3.97
N TYR A 138 12.16 -16.68 -3.33
CA TYR A 138 12.13 -16.56 -1.87
C TYR A 138 11.22 -17.61 -1.23
N SER A 139 10.01 -17.78 -1.77
CA SER A 139 9.03 -18.76 -1.28
C SER A 139 9.56 -20.19 -1.40
N HIS A 140 10.21 -20.52 -2.52
CA HIS A 140 10.80 -21.84 -2.74
C HIS A 140 11.95 -22.15 -1.75
N ARG A 141 12.78 -21.15 -1.41
CA ARG A 141 13.84 -21.32 -0.40
C ARG A 141 13.28 -21.48 1.01
N SER A 142 12.24 -20.74 1.37
CA SER A 142 11.59 -20.86 2.68
C SER A 142 10.98 -22.25 2.91
N LEU A 143 10.41 -22.87 1.87
CA LEU A 143 9.87 -24.22 1.93
C LEU A 143 10.96 -25.30 2.03
N ARG A 144 12.11 -25.12 1.35
CA ARG A 144 13.24 -26.07 1.41
C ARG A 144 14.01 -26.07 2.73
N GLY A 145 14.03 -24.96 3.46
CA GLY A 145 14.78 -24.86 4.73
C GLY A 145 14.09 -25.48 5.95
N LYS A 146 12.88 -26.04 5.79
CA LYS A 146 12.10 -26.71 6.85
C LYS A 146 12.07 -28.23 6.72
N SER A 147 12.75 -28.81 5.73
CA SER A 147 12.93 -30.25 5.57
C SER A 147 14.33 -30.68 5.98
#